data_AF-A0A4R8M7L1-F1
#
_entry.id   AF-A0A4R8M7L1-F1
#
_cell.length_a   1.000
_cell.length_b   1.000
_cell.length_c   1.000
_cell.angle_alpha   90.00
_cell.angle_beta   90.00
_cell.angle_gamma   90.00
#
_symmetry.space_group_name_H-M   'P 1'
#
loop_
_entity.id
_entity.type
_entity.pdbx_description
1 polymer ?
#
loop_
_entity_poly.entity_id
_entity_poly.type
_entity_poly.pdbx_seq_one_letter_code
_entity_poly.pdbx_strand_id
1 'polypeptide(L)'
;MRKYVLLLFTFALLVGQTHAQDAEKAIGVVLNASTSTPLEGVNIVNLNQVKGTTTNDKGEFAITAKANDTLHFSYLGFKSIKVRVTNDWLKFGSSNINLTELALALEEVVVSQLKLTGFLEVDIKQVPAINSNYRYSISGIEGSGYEADKKSGLTKVIGSIFNPADFLHRMFGKKPNELKKLKKMKEDDEIRNLLASKFDREMLTVLLQVDRVDLDEIVSQCNYSKGFIQKANDLQILDAISECYEEYKLLSRGRTRKI
;
A
#
# COMPACT_ATOMS: atom_id res chain seq x y z
N MET A 1 23.62 44.31 -41.69
CA MET A 1 24.28 42.99 -41.51
C MET A 1 24.87 42.84 -40.09
N ARG A 2 25.77 43.74 -39.64
CA ARG A 2 26.34 43.71 -38.26
C ARG A 2 25.33 43.67 -37.11
N LYS A 3 24.21 44.43 -37.20
CA LYS A 3 23.18 44.47 -36.15
C LYS A 3 22.42 43.14 -36.00
N TYR A 4 22.17 42.44 -37.11
CA TYR A 4 21.50 41.13 -37.08
C TYR A 4 22.42 40.03 -36.57
N VAL A 5 23.73 40.10 -36.86
CA VAL A 5 24.75 39.18 -36.31
C VAL A 5 24.86 39.31 -34.80
N LEU A 6 24.85 40.54 -34.27
CA LEU A 6 24.83 40.78 -32.82
C LEU A 6 23.56 40.22 -32.15
N LEU A 7 22.40 40.39 -32.78
CA LEU A 7 21.13 39.89 -32.27
C LEU A 7 21.08 38.34 -32.25
N LEU A 8 21.65 37.71 -33.26
CA LEU A 8 21.77 36.25 -33.37
C LEU A 8 22.75 35.68 -32.34
N PHE A 9 23.85 36.40 -32.04
CA PHE A 9 24.81 36.02 -31.01
C PHE A 9 24.22 36.14 -29.59
N THR A 10 23.45 37.20 -29.31
CA THR A 10 22.75 37.35 -28.02
C THR A 10 21.64 36.31 -27.84
N PHE A 11 20.94 35.92 -28.91
CA PHE A 11 19.94 34.85 -28.83
C PHE A 11 20.60 33.50 -28.53
N ALA A 12 21.77 33.20 -29.12
CA ALA A 12 22.52 31.97 -28.85
C ALA A 12 22.99 31.84 -27.38
N LEU A 13 23.31 32.96 -26.72
CA LEU A 13 23.70 32.98 -25.29
C LEU A 13 22.54 32.72 -24.32
N LEU A 14 21.29 32.97 -24.74
CA LEU A 14 20.09 32.75 -23.90
C LEU A 14 19.60 31.29 -23.92
N VAL A 15 19.94 30.50 -24.93
CA VAL A 15 19.49 29.10 -25.06
C VAL A 15 20.43 28.12 -24.33
N GLY A 16 21.61 28.57 -23.87
CA GLY A 16 22.64 27.70 -23.28
C GLY A 16 22.52 27.37 -21.79
N GLN A 17 21.46 27.80 -21.11
CA GLN A 17 21.31 27.67 -19.65
C GLN A 17 20.16 26.73 -19.27
N THR A 18 20.16 25.50 -19.78
CA THR A 18 19.30 24.43 -19.23
C THR A 18 20.13 23.58 -18.27
N HIS A 19 20.20 23.99 -17.01
CA HIS A 19 20.61 23.09 -15.94
C HIS A 19 19.47 22.11 -15.68
N ALA A 20 19.64 20.84 -16.08
CA ALA A 20 18.85 19.76 -15.53
C ALA A 20 19.18 19.70 -14.03
N GLN A 21 18.21 19.98 -13.16
CA GLN A 21 18.37 19.71 -11.73
C GLN A 21 18.37 18.19 -11.56
N ASP A 22 19.56 17.60 -11.54
CA ASP A 22 19.71 16.21 -11.10
C ASP A 22 19.11 16.11 -9.70
N ALA A 23 18.01 15.36 -9.59
CA ALA A 23 17.36 15.14 -8.32
C ALA A 23 18.35 14.44 -7.40
N GLU A 24 18.59 14.99 -6.20
CA GLU A 24 19.47 14.37 -5.20
C GLU A 24 19.06 12.91 -4.96
N LYS A 25 20.03 11.99 -5.11
CA LYS A 25 19.82 10.55 -4.93
C LYS A 25 20.60 10.07 -3.71
N ALA A 26 19.91 9.36 -2.83
CA ALA A 26 20.55 8.56 -1.80
C ALA A 26 20.97 7.23 -2.43
N ILE A 27 22.27 6.93 -2.36
CA ILE A 27 22.88 5.71 -2.93
C ILE A 27 23.50 4.92 -1.77
N GLY A 28 23.38 3.59 -1.81
CA GLY A 28 23.94 2.74 -0.77
C GLY A 28 23.92 1.27 -1.16
N VAL A 29 24.38 0.44 -0.22
CA VAL A 29 24.38 -1.02 -0.34
C VAL A 29 23.66 -1.61 0.87
N VAL A 30 22.76 -2.56 0.64
CA VAL A 30 22.08 -3.29 1.71
C VAL A 30 22.76 -4.63 1.92
N LEU A 31 23.13 -4.91 3.17
CA LEU A 31 23.83 -6.12 3.58
C LEU A 31 23.05 -6.85 4.68
N ASN A 32 23.25 -8.15 4.77
CA ASN A 32 22.85 -8.94 5.92
C ASN A 32 23.75 -8.61 7.12
N ALA A 33 23.17 -8.23 8.25
CA ALA A 33 23.90 -7.86 9.46
C ALA A 33 24.76 -9.00 10.03
N SER A 34 24.35 -10.27 9.84
CA SER A 34 25.02 -11.45 10.41
C SER A 34 26.15 -11.95 9.52
N THR A 35 25.94 -11.98 8.21
CA THR A 35 26.87 -12.60 7.24
C THR A 35 27.66 -11.57 6.42
N SER A 36 27.30 -10.28 6.49
CA SER A 36 27.83 -9.21 5.63
C SER A 36 27.66 -9.48 4.13
N THR A 37 26.73 -10.37 3.75
CA THR A 37 26.42 -10.64 2.33
C THR A 37 25.47 -9.60 1.76
N PRO A 38 25.64 -9.17 0.51
CA PRO A 38 24.67 -8.30 -0.15
C PRO A 38 23.28 -8.91 -0.26
N LEU A 39 22.25 -8.08 -0.15
CA LEU A 39 20.85 -8.48 -0.25
C LEU A 39 20.22 -7.92 -1.52
N GLU A 40 19.88 -8.80 -2.46
CA GLU A 40 19.15 -8.49 -3.69
C GLU A 40 17.64 -8.42 -3.44
N GLY A 41 16.95 -7.48 -4.11
CA GLY A 41 15.49 -7.36 -4.04
C GLY A 41 14.96 -6.79 -2.73
N VAL A 42 15.78 -6.05 -1.98
CA VAL A 42 15.32 -5.29 -0.81
C VAL A 42 14.45 -4.13 -1.29
N ASN A 43 13.26 -4.01 -0.73
CA ASN A 43 12.30 -2.99 -1.08
C ASN A 43 12.58 -1.71 -0.27
N ILE A 44 12.75 -0.60 -0.98
CA ILE A 44 13.14 0.68 -0.37
C ILE A 44 12.10 1.72 -0.76
N VAL A 45 11.51 2.39 0.23
CA VAL A 45 10.50 3.42 0.00
C VAL A 45 10.81 4.70 0.77
N ASN A 46 10.86 5.83 0.07
CA ASN A 46 10.87 7.14 0.69
C ASN A 46 9.47 7.52 1.19
N LEU A 47 9.29 7.57 2.51
CA LEU A 47 8.00 7.81 3.16
C LEU A 47 7.48 9.25 3.01
N ASN A 48 8.38 10.18 2.71
CA ASN A 48 8.08 11.60 2.56
C ASN A 48 7.68 11.92 1.12
N GLN A 49 8.50 11.48 0.16
CA GLN A 49 8.30 11.78 -1.26
C GLN A 49 7.39 10.77 -1.97
N VAL A 50 7.21 9.58 -1.37
CA VAL A 50 6.43 8.47 -1.94
C VAL A 50 7.08 8.02 -3.25
N LYS A 51 8.34 7.61 -3.14
CA LYS A 51 9.12 7.01 -4.22
C LYS A 51 9.66 5.66 -3.77
N GLY A 52 9.56 4.65 -4.62
CA GLY A 52 10.12 3.32 -4.38
C GLY A 52 11.47 3.16 -5.04
N THR A 53 12.16 2.06 -4.73
CA THR A 53 13.16 1.38 -5.56
C THR A 53 13.46 0.00 -4.95
N THR A 54 14.28 -0.80 -5.62
CA THR A 54 14.76 -2.11 -5.14
C THR A 54 16.27 -2.21 -5.26
N THR A 55 16.91 -3.04 -4.43
CA THR A 55 18.34 -3.35 -4.60
C THR A 55 18.58 -4.31 -5.76
N ASN A 56 19.74 -4.16 -6.42
CA ASN A 56 20.23 -5.07 -7.46
C ASN A 56 20.91 -6.33 -6.88
N ASP A 57 21.48 -7.17 -7.74
CA ASP A 57 22.26 -8.38 -7.44
C ASP A 57 23.44 -8.17 -6.49
N LYS A 58 24.00 -6.95 -6.47
CA LYS A 58 25.08 -6.54 -5.58
C LYS A 58 24.58 -5.85 -4.30
N GLY A 59 23.28 -5.82 -4.06
CA GLY A 59 22.66 -5.12 -2.93
C GLY A 59 22.67 -3.60 -3.05
N GLU A 60 23.09 -3.04 -4.19
CA GLU A 60 23.18 -1.60 -4.42
C GLU A 60 21.79 -1.02 -4.76
N PHE A 61 21.53 0.21 -4.33
CA PHE A 61 20.32 0.95 -4.66
C PHE A 61 20.60 2.43 -4.89
N ALA A 62 19.69 3.09 -5.62
CA ALA A 62 19.67 4.53 -5.79
C ALA A 62 18.23 5.03 -5.75
N ILE A 63 17.91 5.92 -4.80
CA ILE A 63 16.56 6.44 -4.62
C ILE A 63 16.57 7.98 -4.52
N THR A 64 15.63 8.64 -5.16
CA THR A 64 15.47 10.09 -5.02
C THR A 64 15.02 10.44 -3.59
N ALA A 65 15.82 11.27 -2.91
CA ALA A 65 15.55 11.66 -1.53
C ALA A 65 16.19 13.01 -1.21
N LYS A 66 15.59 13.72 -0.25
CA LYS A 66 16.12 14.97 0.31
C LYS A 66 16.65 14.74 1.72
N ALA A 67 17.49 15.64 2.18
CA ALA A 67 17.94 15.63 3.57
C ALA A 67 16.73 15.67 4.51
N ASN A 68 16.80 14.87 5.58
CA ASN A 68 15.74 14.61 6.55
C ASN A 68 14.54 13.76 6.07
N ASP A 69 14.53 13.29 4.82
CA ASP A 69 13.56 12.26 4.43
C ASP A 69 13.81 10.95 5.19
N THR A 70 12.77 10.14 5.35
CA THR A 70 12.87 8.81 5.96
C THR A 70 12.68 7.74 4.91
N LEU A 71 13.69 6.88 4.77
CA LEU A 71 13.65 5.69 3.93
C LEU A 71 13.25 4.48 4.77
N HIS A 72 12.30 3.71 4.26
CA HIS A 72 11.87 2.44 4.84
C HIS A 72 12.45 1.29 4.02
N PHE A 73 13.19 0.41 4.69
CA PHE A 73 13.79 -0.78 4.09
C PHE A 73 13.01 -1.98 4.59
N SER A 74 12.55 -2.83 3.66
CA SER A 74 11.82 -4.06 3.99
C SER A 74 12.25 -5.19 3.07
N TYR A 75 12.42 -6.38 3.64
CA TYR A 75 12.85 -7.56 2.90
C TYR A 75 12.28 -8.82 3.55
N LEU A 76 11.95 -9.83 2.73
CA LEU A 76 11.27 -11.02 3.22
C LEU A 76 12.19 -11.82 4.17
N GLY A 77 11.70 -12.12 5.36
CA GLY A 77 12.48 -12.81 6.38
C GLY A 77 13.47 -11.91 7.13
N PHE A 78 13.40 -10.59 6.96
CA PHE A 78 14.25 -9.61 7.65
C PHE A 78 13.42 -8.53 8.33
N LYS A 79 13.98 -7.97 9.41
CA LYS A 79 13.32 -6.93 10.20
C LYS A 79 13.40 -5.62 9.45
N SER A 80 12.24 -5.04 9.13
CA SER A 80 12.15 -3.73 8.48
C SER A 80 12.72 -2.63 9.37
N ILE A 81 13.39 -1.66 8.76
CA ILE A 81 14.01 -0.51 9.46
C ILE A 81 13.68 0.81 8.77
N LYS A 82 13.70 1.90 9.55
CA LYS A 82 13.54 3.28 9.06
C LYS A 82 14.84 4.03 9.27
N VAL A 83 15.39 4.60 8.20
CA VAL A 83 16.65 5.34 8.23
C VAL A 83 16.41 6.75 7.69
N ARG A 84 16.89 7.75 8.43
CA ARG A 84 16.80 9.15 8.03
C ARG A 84 17.97 9.52 7.11
N VAL A 85 17.67 10.18 6.00
CA VAL A 85 18.66 10.67 5.05
C VAL A 85 19.37 11.89 5.64
N THR A 86 20.70 11.82 5.72
CA THR A 86 21.54 12.92 6.20
C THR A 86 22.14 13.69 5.02
N ASN A 87 22.56 14.94 5.26
CA ASN A 87 23.24 15.74 4.23
C ASN A 87 24.54 15.06 3.77
N ASP A 88 25.27 14.43 4.69
CA ASP A 88 26.53 13.76 4.37
C ASP A 88 26.30 12.54 3.48
N TRP A 89 25.21 11.80 3.71
CA TRP A 89 24.84 10.68 2.85
C TRP A 89 24.61 11.15 1.41
N LEU A 90 23.88 12.25 1.20
CA LEU A 90 23.61 12.79 -0.14
C LEU A 90 24.86 13.35 -0.82
N LYS A 91 25.81 13.91 -0.05
CA LYS A 91 27.03 14.52 -0.59
C LYS A 91 28.13 13.53 -0.91
N PHE A 92 28.35 12.55 -0.02
CA PHE A 92 29.50 11.64 -0.10
C PHE A 92 29.14 10.26 -0.64
N GLY A 93 27.84 9.93 -0.76
CA GLY A 93 27.37 8.80 -1.54
C GLY A 93 28.05 7.48 -1.18
N SER A 94 27.89 6.99 0.04
CA SER A 94 27.89 5.56 0.33
C SER A 94 27.39 5.34 1.75
N SER A 95 26.31 4.59 1.90
CA SER A 95 25.83 4.14 3.20
C SER A 95 25.59 2.64 3.12
N ASN A 96 26.21 1.91 4.05
CA ASN A 96 25.94 0.50 4.22
C ASN A 96 24.76 0.36 5.18
N ILE A 97 23.69 -0.24 4.70
CA ILE A 97 22.47 -0.47 5.45
C ILE A 97 22.43 -1.96 5.82
N ASN A 98 22.49 -2.26 7.11
CA ASN A 98 22.46 -3.64 7.58
C ASN A 98 21.04 -4.03 8.01
N LEU A 99 20.51 -5.10 7.42
CA LEU A 99 19.24 -5.72 7.82
C LEU A 99 19.50 -6.96 8.66
N THR A 100 18.72 -7.12 9.73
CA THR A 100 18.78 -8.28 10.61
C THR A 100 17.69 -9.28 10.24
N GLU A 101 18.04 -10.56 10.17
CA GLU A 101 17.08 -11.63 9.92
C GLU A 101 16.01 -11.71 11.02
N LEU A 102 14.78 -12.01 10.62
CA LEU A 102 13.68 -12.31 11.52
C LEU A 102 13.68 -13.81 11.83
N ALA A 103 13.92 -14.15 13.09
CA ALA A 103 13.63 -15.49 13.59
C ALA A 103 12.13 -15.58 13.93
N LEU A 104 11.30 -15.87 12.93
CA LEU A 104 9.87 -16.15 13.12
C LEU A 104 9.65 -17.65 13.33
N ALA A 105 9.20 -18.03 14.52
CA ALA A 105 8.65 -19.37 14.73
C ALA A 105 7.20 -19.38 14.18
N LEU A 106 6.98 -20.08 13.07
CA LEU A 106 5.63 -20.28 12.54
C LEU A 106 4.89 -21.30 13.41
N GLU A 107 3.61 -21.05 13.67
CA GLU A 107 2.73 -22.06 14.28
C GLU A 107 2.45 -23.16 13.25
N GLU A 108 2.53 -24.42 13.68
CA GLU A 108 2.23 -25.57 12.83
C GLU A 108 0.76 -25.55 12.45
N VAL A 109 0.46 -25.42 11.16
CA VAL A 109 -0.91 -25.57 10.65
C VAL A 109 -1.15 -27.04 10.37
N VAL A 110 -1.96 -27.68 11.22
CA VAL A 110 -2.43 -29.05 10.98
C VAL A 110 -3.42 -29.02 9.82
N VAL A 111 -2.94 -29.34 8.61
CA VAL A 111 -3.81 -29.58 7.46
C VAL A 111 -4.50 -30.92 7.68
N SER A 112 -5.72 -30.91 8.21
CA SER A 112 -6.51 -32.14 8.32
C SER A 112 -6.82 -32.64 6.91
N GLN A 113 -6.14 -33.69 6.46
CA GLN A 113 -6.58 -34.44 5.31
C GLN A 113 -7.90 -35.12 5.70
N LEU A 114 -9.01 -34.58 5.22
CA LEU A 114 -10.33 -35.19 5.41
C LEU A 114 -10.28 -36.58 4.76
N LYS A 115 -10.39 -37.63 5.59
CA LYS A 115 -10.44 -39.00 5.10
C LYS A 115 -11.87 -39.30 4.65
N LEU A 116 -12.13 -39.02 3.37
CA LEU A 116 -13.44 -39.26 2.76
C LEU A 116 -13.76 -40.77 2.82
N THR A 117 -14.95 -41.08 3.33
CA THR A 117 -15.48 -42.43 3.42
C THR A 117 -16.13 -42.89 2.12
N GLY A 118 -16.42 -41.95 1.20
CA GLY A 118 -17.12 -42.20 -0.06
C GLY A 118 -18.64 -42.08 0.07
N PHE A 119 -19.16 -41.89 1.29
CA PHE A 119 -20.58 -41.64 1.54
C PHE A 119 -20.81 -40.16 1.81
N LEU A 120 -21.47 -39.49 0.87
CA LEU A 120 -21.66 -38.04 0.88
C LEU A 120 -22.29 -37.52 2.20
N GLU A 121 -23.26 -38.24 2.75
CA GLU A 121 -23.94 -37.85 4.00
C GLU A 121 -23.02 -37.87 5.23
N VAL A 122 -22.01 -38.76 5.25
CA VAL A 122 -21.05 -38.89 6.34
C VAL A 122 -19.89 -37.91 6.14
N ASP A 123 -19.44 -37.76 4.90
CA ASP A 123 -18.31 -36.91 4.54
C ASP A 123 -18.65 -35.42 4.66
N ILE A 124 -19.89 -35.02 4.34
CA ILE A 124 -20.38 -33.63 4.54
C ILE A 124 -20.28 -33.21 6.01
N LYS A 125 -20.49 -34.13 6.95
CA LYS A 125 -20.41 -33.84 8.39
C LYS A 125 -18.98 -33.61 8.88
N GLN A 126 -17.98 -34.08 8.13
CA GLN A 126 -16.56 -33.90 8.45
C GLN A 126 -16.00 -32.58 7.89
N VAL A 127 -16.64 -32.00 6.87
CA VAL A 127 -16.26 -30.70 6.35
C VAL A 127 -16.53 -29.64 7.44
N PRO A 128 -15.51 -28.88 7.88
CA PRO A 128 -15.75 -27.80 8.85
C PRO A 128 -16.80 -26.85 8.26
N ALA A 129 -17.83 -26.55 9.05
CA ALA A 129 -18.99 -25.77 8.61
C ALA A 129 -18.54 -24.58 7.76
N ILE A 130 -18.97 -24.58 6.52
CA ILE A 130 -18.63 -23.56 5.53
C ILE A 130 -18.97 -22.21 6.17
N ASN A 131 -18.01 -21.30 6.23
CA ASN A 131 -18.28 -19.93 6.63
C ASN A 131 -19.32 -19.36 5.65
N SER A 132 -20.59 -19.34 6.06
CA SER A 132 -21.76 -18.95 5.27
C SER A 132 -21.80 -17.44 4.93
N ASN A 133 -20.71 -16.72 5.18
CA ASN A 133 -20.60 -15.30 4.89
C ASN A 133 -20.27 -14.97 3.43
N TYR A 134 -20.11 -15.96 2.54
CA TYR A 134 -20.03 -15.70 1.10
C TYR A 134 -21.42 -15.70 0.47
N ARG A 135 -22.00 -14.50 0.32
CA ARG A 135 -23.22 -14.30 -0.46
C ARG A 135 -22.84 -14.14 -1.94
N TYR A 136 -23.22 -15.10 -2.77
CA TYR A 136 -23.20 -14.90 -4.22
C TYR A 136 -24.38 -13.99 -4.59
N SER A 137 -24.09 -12.79 -5.09
CA SER A 137 -25.11 -11.92 -5.68
C SER A 137 -25.25 -12.23 -7.17
N ILE A 138 -26.44 -12.58 -7.61
CA ILE A 138 -26.77 -12.59 -9.04
C ILE A 138 -27.15 -11.16 -9.43
N SER A 139 -26.39 -10.55 -10.34
CA SER A 139 -26.69 -9.22 -10.86
C SER A 139 -28.12 -9.16 -11.40
N GLY A 140 -28.95 -8.28 -10.81
CA GLY A 140 -30.34 -8.06 -11.23
C GLY A 140 -31.41 -8.66 -10.31
N ILE A 141 -31.05 -9.37 -9.23
CA ILE A 141 -32.01 -9.85 -8.22
C ILE A 141 -31.61 -9.31 -6.85
N GLU A 142 -32.34 -8.30 -6.37
CA GLU A 142 -32.09 -7.73 -5.05
C GLU A 142 -32.72 -8.60 -3.94
N GLY A 143 -31.88 -9.09 -3.02
CA GLY A 143 -32.32 -9.43 -1.66
C GLY A 143 -32.74 -10.86 -1.34
N SER A 144 -32.70 -11.82 -2.28
CA SER A 144 -32.98 -13.24 -1.99
C SER A 144 -31.74 -14.12 -2.15
N GLY A 145 -31.05 -14.39 -1.05
CA GLY A 145 -30.20 -15.57 -0.97
C GLY A 145 -31.08 -16.80 -0.71
N TYR A 146 -30.84 -17.89 -1.43
CA TYR A 146 -31.44 -19.20 -1.15
C TYR A 146 -30.84 -19.75 0.14
N GLU A 147 -31.23 -19.22 1.29
CA GLU A 147 -31.40 -19.96 2.54
C GLU A 147 -31.88 -18.98 3.59
N ALA A 148 -33.02 -19.32 4.16
CA ALA A 148 -33.71 -18.52 5.15
C ALA A 148 -32.98 -18.66 6.49
N ASP A 149 -32.43 -17.56 7.00
CA ASP A 149 -32.51 -17.36 8.44
C ASP A 149 -32.64 -15.89 8.86
N LYS A 150 -33.35 -15.72 9.98
CA LYS A 150 -33.87 -14.47 10.52
C LYS A 150 -32.79 -13.39 10.68
N LYS A 151 -33.02 -12.25 10.03
CA LYS A 151 -32.29 -11.01 10.31
C LYS A 151 -32.53 -10.61 11.76
N SER A 152 -31.54 -10.82 12.64
CA SER A 152 -31.49 -10.18 13.95
C SER A 152 -31.50 -8.66 13.73
N GLY A 153 -32.54 -7.99 14.22
CA GLY A 153 -32.81 -6.56 14.02
C GLY A 153 -31.79 -5.60 14.64
N LEU A 154 -30.71 -6.11 15.23
CA LEU A 154 -29.70 -5.33 15.94
C LEU A 154 -28.69 -4.63 15.00
N THR A 155 -28.44 -5.17 13.80
CA THR A 155 -27.49 -4.57 12.84
C THR A 155 -28.04 -3.34 12.10
N LYS A 156 -29.37 -3.15 12.05
CA LYS A 156 -29.96 -1.95 11.42
C LYS A 156 -29.90 -0.70 12.28
N VAL A 157 -29.72 -0.83 13.60
CA VAL A 157 -29.75 0.33 14.52
C VAL A 157 -28.35 0.88 14.81
N ILE A 158 -27.30 0.09 14.59
CA ILE A 158 -25.90 0.55 14.73
C ILE A 158 -25.39 1.20 13.42
N GLY A 159 -25.91 0.80 12.25
CA GLY A 159 -25.53 1.35 10.95
C GLY A 159 -25.99 2.79 10.67
N SER A 160 -26.89 3.35 11.48
CA SER A 160 -27.30 4.76 11.37
C SER A 160 -26.40 5.72 12.16
N ILE A 161 -25.56 5.21 13.07
CA ILE A 161 -24.58 6.01 13.84
C ILE A 161 -23.19 5.97 13.19
N PHE A 162 -22.89 4.90 12.44
CA PHE A 162 -21.67 4.76 11.64
C PHE A 162 -22.02 4.75 10.15
N ASN A 163 -22.41 5.90 9.60
CA ASN A 163 -22.43 6.05 8.15
C ASN A 163 -20.98 5.86 7.63
N PRO A 164 -20.70 4.88 6.75
CA PRO A 164 -19.35 4.66 6.19
C PRO A 164 -18.76 5.94 5.59
N ALA A 165 -19.61 6.79 5.02
CA ALA A 165 -19.24 8.09 4.49
C ALA A 165 -18.79 9.09 5.58
N ASP A 166 -19.41 9.06 6.75
CA ASP A 166 -19.03 9.92 7.89
C ASP A 166 -17.73 9.42 8.55
N PHE A 167 -17.52 8.09 8.57
CA PHE A 167 -16.25 7.49 8.98
C PHE A 167 -15.10 7.86 8.03
N LEU A 168 -15.28 7.69 6.71
CA LEU A 168 -14.27 8.07 5.71
C LEU A 168 -13.99 9.58 5.71
N HIS A 169 -15.01 10.40 5.93
CA HIS A 169 -14.82 11.84 6.11
C HIS A 169 -14.02 12.17 7.38
N ARG A 170 -14.25 11.48 8.50
CA ARG A 170 -13.44 11.63 9.72
C ARG A 170 -12.00 11.20 9.51
N MET A 171 -11.77 10.09 8.80
CA MET A 171 -10.44 9.53 8.54
C MET A 171 -9.63 10.36 7.54
N PHE A 172 -10.24 10.73 6.42
CA PHE A 172 -9.53 11.33 5.28
C PHE A 172 -9.86 12.82 5.06
N GLY A 173 -11.01 13.30 5.55
CA GLY A 173 -11.43 14.69 5.39
C GLY A 173 -10.52 15.71 6.11
N LYS A 174 -9.87 15.29 7.21
CA LYS A 174 -8.90 16.11 7.94
C LYS A 174 -7.43 15.79 7.63
N LYS A 175 -7.17 14.81 6.74
CA LYS A 175 -5.84 14.26 6.42
C LYS A 175 -5.53 14.34 4.91
N PRO A 176 -5.43 15.56 4.33
CA PRO A 176 -5.25 15.74 2.90
C PRO A 176 -3.88 15.27 2.38
N ASN A 177 -2.87 15.22 3.25
CA ASN A 177 -1.52 14.81 2.87
C ASN A 177 -1.46 13.30 2.62
N GLU A 178 -2.11 12.51 3.47
CA GLU A 178 -2.19 11.05 3.42
C GLU A 178 -2.94 10.61 2.15
N LEU A 179 -4.01 11.31 1.79
CA LEU A 179 -4.68 11.14 0.50
C LEU A 179 -3.79 11.48 -0.69
N LYS A 180 -3.02 12.57 -0.61
CA LYS A 180 -2.06 12.91 -1.66
C LYS A 180 -0.98 11.84 -1.80
N LYS A 181 -0.56 11.21 -0.70
CA LYS A 181 0.35 10.06 -0.72
C LYS A 181 -0.30 8.84 -1.38
N LEU A 182 -1.52 8.47 -0.99
CA LEU A 182 -2.30 7.39 -1.62
C LEU A 182 -2.34 7.54 -3.15
N LYS A 183 -2.68 8.74 -3.62
CA LYS A 183 -2.73 9.02 -5.06
C LYS A 183 -1.37 8.89 -5.74
N LYS A 184 -0.31 9.44 -5.13
CA LYS A 184 1.06 9.29 -5.64
C LYS A 184 1.50 7.83 -5.70
N MET A 185 1.14 7.01 -4.71
CA MET A 185 1.44 5.57 -4.70
C MET A 185 0.72 4.85 -5.84
N LYS A 186 -0.54 5.22 -6.11
CA LYS A 186 -1.32 4.66 -7.21
C LYS A 186 -0.72 4.98 -8.58
N GLU A 187 -0.04 6.12 -8.71
CA GLU A 187 0.59 6.61 -9.94
C GLU A 187 2.05 6.12 -10.11
N ASP A 188 2.70 5.63 -9.05
CA ASP A 188 4.11 5.23 -9.06
C ASP A 188 4.28 3.73 -9.28
N ASP A 189 4.73 3.34 -10.48
CA ASP A 189 4.83 1.93 -10.89
C ASP A 189 5.77 1.10 -10.02
N GLU A 190 6.87 1.71 -9.53
CA GLU A 190 7.80 1.02 -8.63
C GLU A 190 7.08 0.65 -7.32
N ILE A 191 6.40 1.61 -6.70
CA ILE A 191 5.60 1.34 -5.49
C ILE A 191 4.50 0.31 -5.76
N ARG A 192 3.80 0.38 -6.90
CA ARG A 192 2.78 -0.63 -7.24
C ARG A 192 3.37 -2.04 -7.30
N ASN A 193 4.51 -2.20 -7.95
CA ASN A 193 5.21 -3.48 -8.05
C ASN A 193 5.66 -4.00 -6.68
N LEU A 194 6.15 -3.09 -5.82
CA LEU A 194 6.50 -3.40 -4.43
C LEU A 194 5.28 -3.90 -3.62
N LEU A 195 4.12 -3.27 -3.80
CA LEU A 195 2.90 -3.61 -3.06
C LEU A 195 2.18 -4.84 -3.61
N ALA A 196 2.38 -5.18 -4.89
CA ALA A 196 1.74 -6.35 -5.51
C ALA A 196 2.24 -7.68 -4.92
N SER A 197 3.48 -7.71 -4.43
CA SER A 197 4.12 -8.91 -3.87
C SER A 197 3.96 -9.06 -2.35
N LYS A 198 3.39 -8.07 -1.66
CA LYS A 198 3.26 -8.03 -0.19
C LYS A 198 1.84 -8.26 0.31
N PHE A 199 1.74 -8.95 1.44
CA PHE A 199 0.47 -9.23 2.15
C PHE A 199 0.52 -8.82 3.64
N ASP A 200 1.67 -8.30 4.09
CA ASP A 200 1.93 -8.01 5.51
C ASP A 200 1.30 -6.70 5.99
N ARG A 201 0.78 -5.86 5.08
CA ARG A 201 0.17 -4.54 5.35
C ARG A 201 1.11 -3.56 6.04
N GLU A 202 2.37 -3.92 6.23
CA GLU A 202 3.36 -3.10 6.91
C GLU A 202 3.62 -1.83 6.10
N MET A 203 3.73 -1.96 4.77
CA MET A 203 4.04 -0.83 3.91
C MET A 203 2.90 0.21 3.91
N LEU A 204 1.65 -0.26 3.85
CA LEU A 204 0.48 0.62 3.91
C LEU A 204 0.34 1.32 5.25
N THR A 205 0.48 0.59 6.36
CA THR A 205 0.41 1.20 7.71
C THR A 205 1.49 2.25 7.91
N VAL A 206 2.73 1.97 7.48
CA VAL A 206 3.85 2.91 7.59
C VAL A 206 3.67 4.16 6.71
N LEU A 207 3.19 4.02 5.48
CA LEU A 207 3.02 5.15 4.56
C LEU A 207 1.82 6.03 4.91
N LEU A 208 0.71 5.40 5.29
CA LEU A 208 -0.54 6.06 5.62
C LEU A 208 -0.59 6.56 7.06
N GLN A 209 0.32 6.07 7.91
CA GLN A 209 0.34 6.37 9.35
C GLN A 209 -1.00 5.99 10.00
N VAL A 210 -1.45 4.78 9.68
CA VAL A 210 -2.73 4.21 10.14
C VAL A 210 -2.43 2.82 10.67
N ASP A 211 -3.06 2.44 11.78
CA ASP A 211 -2.90 1.11 12.36
C ASP A 211 -3.59 0.05 11.50
N ARG A 212 -3.15 -1.21 11.61
CA ARG A 212 -3.74 -2.30 10.82
C ARG A 212 -5.24 -2.47 11.08
N VAL A 213 -5.67 -2.31 12.33
CA VAL A 213 -7.08 -2.41 12.73
C VAL A 213 -7.91 -1.36 12.00
N ASP A 214 -7.43 -0.12 11.97
CA ASP A 214 -8.08 0.98 11.27
C ASP A 214 -8.12 0.75 9.75
N LEU A 215 -7.05 0.20 9.15
CA LEU A 215 -7.05 -0.16 7.73
C LEU A 215 -8.09 -1.25 7.41
N ASP A 216 -8.17 -2.29 8.22
CA ASP A 216 -9.15 -3.36 8.04
C ASP A 216 -10.58 -2.82 8.25
N GLU A 217 -10.77 -1.91 9.21
CA GLU A 217 -12.04 -1.21 9.41
C GLU A 217 -12.40 -0.36 8.19
N ILE A 218 -11.49 0.45 7.65
CA ILE A 218 -11.71 1.25 6.43
C ILE A 218 -12.22 0.37 5.29
N VAL A 219 -11.53 -0.73 5.01
CA VAL A 219 -11.90 -1.64 3.91
C VAL A 219 -13.24 -2.32 4.18
N SER A 220 -13.54 -2.65 5.44
CA SER A 220 -14.85 -3.21 5.81
C SER A 220 -16.00 -2.22 5.63
N GLN A 221 -15.78 -0.93 5.94
CA GLN A 221 -16.77 0.13 5.76
C GLN A 221 -17.04 0.40 4.28
N CYS A 222 -16.06 0.13 3.42
CA CYS A 222 -16.18 0.13 1.96
C CYS A 222 -16.89 -1.11 1.39
N ASN A 223 -17.54 -1.92 2.23
CA ASN A 223 -18.34 -3.10 1.83
C ASN A 223 -17.53 -4.23 1.16
N TYR A 224 -16.23 -4.31 1.40
CA TYR A 224 -15.41 -5.46 0.98
C TYR A 224 -15.55 -6.63 1.95
N SER A 225 -15.45 -7.86 1.44
CA SER A 225 -15.62 -9.07 2.25
C SER A 225 -14.42 -9.32 3.18
N LYS A 226 -14.64 -9.98 4.32
CA LYS A 226 -13.55 -10.44 5.20
C LYS A 226 -12.55 -11.35 4.47
N GLY A 227 -13.03 -12.14 3.51
CA GLY A 227 -12.17 -12.99 2.67
C GLY A 227 -11.23 -12.18 1.79
N PHE A 228 -11.72 -11.09 1.20
CA PHE A 228 -10.87 -10.12 0.49
C PHE A 228 -9.88 -9.45 1.44
N ILE A 229 -10.34 -8.95 2.59
CA ILE A 229 -9.46 -8.32 3.59
C ILE A 229 -8.35 -9.27 4.05
N GLN A 230 -8.58 -10.58 4.14
CA GLN A 230 -7.54 -11.51 4.57
C GLN A 230 -6.56 -11.93 3.46
N LYS A 231 -7.04 -12.01 2.21
CA LYS A 231 -6.27 -12.58 1.09
C LYS A 231 -5.69 -11.55 0.13
N ALA A 232 -6.20 -10.33 0.14
CA ALA A 232 -5.76 -9.28 -0.77
C ALA A 232 -4.33 -8.83 -0.43
N ASN A 233 -3.54 -8.59 -1.48
CA ASN A 233 -2.23 -7.97 -1.35
C ASN A 233 -2.37 -6.47 -1.04
N ASP A 234 -1.26 -5.86 -0.64
CA ASP A 234 -1.24 -4.45 -0.24
C ASP A 234 -1.66 -3.53 -1.41
N LEU A 235 -1.35 -3.89 -2.67
CA LEU A 235 -1.80 -3.12 -3.83
C LEU A 235 -3.33 -3.14 -4.00
N GLN A 236 -3.95 -4.30 -3.85
CA GLN A 236 -5.41 -4.47 -3.94
C GLN A 236 -6.12 -3.72 -2.82
N ILE A 237 -5.56 -3.72 -1.61
CA ILE A 237 -6.07 -2.92 -0.50
C ILE A 237 -5.93 -1.42 -0.79
N LEU A 238 -4.79 -1.00 -1.34
CA LEU A 238 -4.57 0.40 -1.76
C LEU A 238 -5.62 0.85 -2.78
N ASP A 239 -5.83 0.05 -3.83
CA ASP A 239 -6.79 0.34 -4.89
C ASP A 239 -8.22 0.39 -4.31
N ALA A 240 -8.59 -0.57 -3.47
CA ALA A 240 -9.90 -0.61 -2.79
C ALA A 240 -10.17 0.64 -1.93
N ILE A 241 -9.20 1.08 -1.13
CA ILE A 241 -9.33 2.30 -0.31
C ILE A 241 -9.45 3.53 -1.21
N SER A 242 -8.64 3.60 -2.27
CA SER A 242 -8.64 4.73 -3.20
C SER A 242 -9.97 4.86 -3.95
N GLU A 243 -10.54 3.76 -4.41
CA GLU A 243 -11.81 3.74 -5.15
C GLU A 243 -12.98 4.14 -4.24
N CYS A 244 -13.07 3.52 -3.07
CA CYS A 244 -14.09 3.82 -2.07
C CYS A 244 -14.09 5.31 -1.67
N TYR A 245 -12.92 5.93 -1.55
CA TYR A 245 -12.81 7.35 -1.24
C TYR A 245 -13.30 8.27 -2.39
N GLU A 246 -12.98 7.96 -3.65
CA GLU A 246 -13.44 8.78 -4.78
C GLU A 246 -14.96 8.67 -4.97
N GLU A 247 -15.54 7.48 -4.76
CA GLU A 247 -16.99 7.30 -4.73
C GLU A 247 -17.65 8.18 -3.66
N TYR A 248 -17.12 8.18 -2.43
CA TYR A 248 -17.60 9.06 -1.36
C TYR A 248 -17.62 10.54 -1.77
N LYS A 249 -16.55 11.03 -2.39
CA LYS A 249 -16.41 12.44 -2.79
C LYS A 249 -17.41 12.86 -3.85
N LEU A 250 -17.79 11.94 -4.75
CA LEU A 250 -18.84 12.18 -5.74
C LEU A 250 -20.21 12.31 -5.05
N LEU A 251 -20.50 11.43 -4.09
CA LEU A 251 -21.75 11.45 -3.31
C LEU A 251 -21.87 12.70 -2.42
N SER A 252 -20.77 13.15 -1.79
CA SER A 252 -20.78 14.31 -0.90
C SER A 252 -21.02 15.62 -1.66
N ARG A 253 -20.36 15.81 -2.82
CA ARG A 253 -20.60 16.96 -3.72
C ARG A 253 -22.03 17.02 -4.26
N GLY A 254 -22.66 15.86 -4.49
CA GLY A 254 -24.05 15.76 -4.91
C GLY A 254 -25.05 16.24 -3.84
N ARG A 255 -24.75 16.06 -2.55
CA ARG A 255 -25.57 16.60 -1.44
C ARG A 255 -25.44 18.10 -1.29
N THR A 256 -24.24 18.67 -1.45
CA THR A 256 -24.02 20.11 -1.28
C THR A 256 -24.65 20.96 -2.38
N ARG A 257 -24.93 20.40 -3.57
CA ARG A 257 -25.65 21.09 -4.66
C ARG A 257 -27.18 21.03 -4.55
N LYS A 258 -27.72 20.25 -3.61
CA LYS A 258 -29.18 20.09 -3.40
C LYS A 258 -29.70 20.89 -2.20
N ILE A 259 -28.88 21.76 -1.62
CA ILE A 259 -29.22 22.73 -0.57
C ILE A 259 -28.90 24.11 -1.14
#